data_AF-A0A2I0UVG9-F1
#
_entry.id   AF-A0A2I0UVG9-F1
#
_cell.length_a   1.000
_cell.length_b   1.000
_cell.length_c   1.000
_cell.angle_alpha   90.00
_cell.angle_beta   90.00
_cell.angle_gamma   90.00
#
_symmetry.space_group_name_H-M   'P 1'
#
loop_
_entity.id
_entity.type
_entity.pdbx_description
1 polymer ?
#
loop_
_entity_poly.entity_id
_entity_poly.type
_entity_poly.pdbx_seq_one_letter_code
_entity_poly.pdbx_strand_id
1 'polypeptide(L)'
;MGNIYSAQNIASYLIYELNEGHVFVNNQSIQHLLTSVDKKWKRVFGHTAFQEYVVAEEEGYTVKEVFEAYEHYGVSHIALPATELYLKYGTFQLVERTYAIPNFTEEEISLVQQALTHYRYQLLSKAS
;
A
#
# COMPACT_ATOMS: atom_id res chain seq x y z
N MET A 1 16.52 10.28 7.10
CA MET A 1 16.16 9.03 7.80
C MET A 1 14.75 8.71 7.38
N GLY A 2 14.51 7.52 6.84
CA GLY A 2 13.17 7.13 6.42
C GLY A 2 12.30 6.81 7.64
N ASN A 3 11.04 7.19 7.59
CA ASN A 3 10.07 6.80 8.61
C ASN A 3 9.59 5.37 8.37
N ILE A 4 8.99 4.81 9.40
CA ILE A 4 8.27 3.53 9.36
C ILE A 4 6.78 3.85 9.46
N TYR A 5 6.00 3.27 8.56
CA TYR A 5 4.56 3.48 8.47
C TYR A 5 3.83 2.15 8.59
N SER A 6 2.54 2.20 8.92
CA SER A 6 1.70 1.02 8.70
C SER A 6 1.55 0.77 7.20
N ALA A 7 1.73 -0.48 6.81
CA ALA A 7 1.54 -0.97 5.46
C ALA A 7 0.12 -0.71 4.95
N GLN A 8 -0.88 -0.67 5.84
CA GLN A 8 -2.25 -0.30 5.49
C GLN A 8 -2.38 1.17 5.08
N ASN A 9 -1.66 2.08 5.75
CA ASN A 9 -1.63 3.47 5.33
C ASN A 9 -0.95 3.60 3.96
N ILE A 10 0.19 2.91 3.74
CA ILE A 10 0.87 2.92 2.44
C ILE A 10 -0.03 2.31 1.35
N ALA A 11 -0.70 1.20 1.63
CA ALA A 11 -1.66 0.57 0.71
C ALA A 11 -2.80 1.52 0.35
N SER A 12 -3.31 2.27 1.33
CA SER A 12 -4.35 3.28 1.10
C SER A 12 -3.91 4.36 0.15
N TYR A 13 -2.70 4.89 0.34
CA TYR A 13 -2.11 5.86 -0.59
C TYR A 13 -2.01 5.30 -2.01
N LEU A 14 -1.52 4.06 -2.16
CA LEU A 14 -1.41 3.40 -3.46
C LEU A 14 -2.78 3.23 -4.13
N ILE A 15 -3.81 2.82 -3.38
CA ILE A 15 -5.17 2.66 -3.91
C ILE A 15 -5.74 4.00 -4.38
N TYR A 16 -5.58 5.06 -3.59
CA TYR A 16 -6.02 6.39 -3.98
C TYR A 16 -5.36 6.84 -5.29
N GLU A 17 -4.02 6.75 -5.39
CA GLU A 17 -3.27 7.15 -6.57
C GLU A 17 -3.60 6.32 -7.83
N LEU A 18 -3.89 5.03 -7.66
CA LEU A 18 -4.29 4.18 -8.78
C LEU A 18 -5.71 4.50 -9.24
N ASN A 19 -6.63 4.74 -8.30
CA ASN A 19 -8.01 5.05 -8.61
C ASN A 19 -8.16 6.44 -9.24
N GLU A 20 -7.41 7.44 -8.77
CA GLU A 20 -7.32 8.76 -9.43
C GLU A 20 -6.76 8.65 -10.85
N GLY A 21 -5.81 7.72 -11.07
CA GLY A 21 -5.26 7.42 -12.39
C GLY A 21 -6.15 6.52 -13.25
N HIS A 22 -7.35 6.13 -12.79
CA HIS A 22 -8.22 5.13 -13.42
C HIS A 22 -7.52 3.80 -13.76
N VAL A 23 -6.54 3.42 -12.93
CA VAL A 23 -5.78 2.18 -13.08
C VAL A 23 -6.43 1.07 -12.26
N PHE A 24 -6.56 -0.10 -12.88
CA PHE A 24 -7.06 -1.27 -12.18
C PHE A 24 -6.12 -1.69 -11.05
N VAL A 25 -6.65 -1.74 -9.83
CA VAL A 25 -5.99 -2.27 -8.63
C VAL A 25 -6.79 -3.42 -8.03
N ASN A 26 -6.11 -4.52 -7.70
CA ASN A 26 -6.64 -5.65 -6.93
C ASN A 26 -5.63 -6.04 -5.83
N ASN A 27 -5.96 -7.07 -5.03
CA ASN A 27 -5.12 -7.48 -3.89
C ASN A 27 -3.68 -7.85 -4.32
N GLN A 28 -3.54 -8.57 -5.44
CA GLN A 28 -2.22 -8.94 -5.97
C GLN A 28 -1.41 -7.72 -6.43
N SER A 29 -2.04 -6.76 -7.11
CA SER A 29 -1.41 -5.50 -7.52
C SER A 29 -0.87 -4.71 -6.32
N ILE A 30 -1.63 -4.66 -5.23
CA ILE A 30 -1.22 -3.98 -3.99
C ILE A 30 0.02 -4.66 -3.40
N GLN A 31 0.03 -5.99 -3.27
CA GLN A 31 1.19 -6.72 -2.74
C GLN A 31 2.44 -6.49 -3.60
N HIS A 32 2.30 -6.53 -4.92
CA HIS A 32 3.41 -6.24 -5.84
C HIS A 32 3.96 -4.81 -5.68
N LEU A 33 3.07 -3.83 -5.52
CA LEU A 33 3.47 -2.44 -5.28
C LEU A 33 4.14 -2.25 -3.93
N LEU A 34 3.59 -2.81 -2.85
CA LEU A 34 4.20 -2.77 -1.52
C LEU A 34 5.60 -3.39 -1.54
N THR A 35 5.79 -4.49 -2.26
CA THR A 35 7.10 -5.11 -2.47
C THR A 35 8.08 -4.15 -3.16
N SER A 36 7.63 -3.47 -4.22
CA SER A 36 8.44 -2.52 -4.98
C SER A 36 8.84 -1.31 -4.12
N VAL A 37 7.89 -0.79 -3.34
CA VAL A 37 8.12 0.30 -2.38
C VAL A 37 9.15 -0.13 -1.35
N ASP A 38 8.98 -1.28 -0.70
CA ASP A 38 9.91 -1.74 0.33
C ASP A 38 11.33 -2.02 -0.20
N LYS A 39 11.45 -2.65 -1.38
CA LYS A 39 12.76 -2.85 -2.03
C LYS A 39 13.48 -1.53 -2.29
N LYS A 40 12.76 -0.52 -2.76
CA LYS A 40 13.31 0.84 -2.95
C LYS A 40 13.62 1.49 -1.61
N TRP A 41 12.77 1.33 -0.60
CA TRP A 41 12.95 1.87 0.75
C TRP A 41 14.23 1.34 1.39
N LYS A 42 14.40 0.01 1.42
CA LYS A 42 15.60 -0.66 1.93
C LYS A 42 16.86 -0.20 1.20
N ARG A 43 16.77 0.05 -0.11
CA ARG A 43 17.91 0.55 -0.89
C ARG A 43 18.32 1.98 -0.53
N VAL A 44 17.36 2.85 -0.22
CA VAL A 44 17.62 4.27 0.07
C VAL A 44 17.90 4.52 1.55
N PHE A 45 17.11 3.90 2.43
CA PHE A 45 17.15 4.16 3.87
C PHE A 45 17.75 3.02 4.70
N GLY A 46 17.99 1.85 4.11
CA GLY A 46 18.62 0.70 4.79
C GLY A 46 17.68 -0.14 5.67
N HIS A 47 16.40 0.18 5.72
CA HIS A 47 15.38 -0.52 6.51
C HIS A 47 14.04 -0.62 5.78
N THR A 48 13.10 -1.39 6.34
CA THR A 48 11.73 -1.57 5.81
C THR A 48 10.91 -0.29 5.94
N ALA A 49 9.95 -0.11 5.03
CA ALA A 49 8.93 0.94 5.12
C ALA A 49 7.81 0.60 6.12
N PHE A 50 7.65 -0.68 6.45
CA PHE A 50 6.47 -1.22 7.13
C PHE A 50 6.72 -1.52 8.60
N GLN A 51 5.72 -1.23 9.43
CA GLN A 51 5.68 -1.64 10.84
C GLN A 51 5.30 -3.11 11.00
N GLU A 52 4.46 -3.61 10.10
CA GLU A 52 3.90 -4.95 10.10
C GLU A 52 4.90 -6.03 9.70
N TYR A 53 4.58 -7.27 10.07
CA TYR A 53 5.40 -8.41 9.69
C TYR A 53 5.24 -8.74 8.21
N VAL A 54 6.37 -8.75 7.53
CA VAL A 54 6.45 -9.11 6.13
C VAL A 54 6.88 -10.56 6.02
N VAL A 55 6.05 -11.38 5.37
CA VAL A 55 6.46 -12.72 4.96
C VAL A 55 7.13 -12.60 3.60
N ALA A 56 8.44 -12.83 3.55
CA ALA A 56 9.18 -12.98 2.30
C ALA A 56 9.40 -14.48 2.06
N GLU A 57 8.61 -15.08 1.18
CA GLU A 57 8.83 -16.45 0.68
C GLU A 57 9.64 -16.42 -0.62
N GLU A 58 10.19 -17.57 -1.01
CA GLU A 58 11.04 -17.71 -2.21
C GLU A 58 10.36 -17.24 -3.51
N GLU A 59 9.02 -17.25 -3.56
CA GLU A 59 8.21 -16.84 -4.72
C GLU A 59 7.44 -15.52 -4.53
N GLY A 60 7.46 -14.90 -3.34
CA GLY A 60 6.56 -13.79 -3.07
C GLY A 60 6.88 -12.98 -1.82
N TYR A 61 6.55 -11.70 -1.88
CA TYR A 61 6.58 -10.79 -0.74
C TYR A 61 5.13 -10.45 -0.42
N THR A 62 4.69 -10.76 0.79
CA THR A 62 3.30 -10.55 1.21
C THR A 62 3.25 -9.92 2.58
N VAL A 63 2.56 -8.78 2.66
CA VAL A 63 2.16 -8.18 3.93
C VAL A 63 0.84 -8.81 4.33
N LYS A 64 0.88 -9.65 5.36
CA LYS A 64 -0.25 -10.50 5.77
C LYS A 64 -1.48 -9.68 6.12
N GLU A 65 -1.36 -8.63 6.95
CA GLU A 65 -2.52 -7.82 7.35
C GLU A 65 -3.18 -7.14 6.15
N VAL A 66 -2.38 -6.65 5.20
CA VAL A 66 -2.91 -6.04 3.97
C VAL A 66 -3.59 -7.09 3.11
N PHE A 67 -2.99 -8.28 2.95
CA PHE A 67 -3.57 -9.33 2.11
C PHE A 67 -4.94 -9.77 2.64
N GLU A 68 -5.04 -10.03 3.95
CA GLU A 68 -6.28 -10.42 4.61
C GLU A 68 -7.34 -9.32 4.52
N ALA A 69 -6.96 -8.04 4.70
CA ALA A 69 -7.88 -6.91 4.63
C ALA A 69 -8.55 -6.72 3.26
N TYR A 70 -7.94 -7.21 2.18
CA TYR A 70 -8.47 -7.11 0.82
C TYR A 70 -8.83 -8.48 0.21
N GLU A 71 -8.81 -9.56 1.01
CA GLU A 71 -9.07 -10.93 0.53
C GLU A 71 -10.45 -11.05 -0.10
N HIS A 72 -11.47 -10.40 0.47
CA HIS A 72 -12.86 -10.44 -0.02
C HIS A 72 -13.05 -9.83 -1.40
N TYR A 73 -12.16 -8.94 -1.84
CA TYR A 73 -12.18 -8.43 -3.21
C TYR A 73 -11.66 -9.45 -4.21
N GLY A 74 -10.78 -10.37 -3.79
CA GLY A 74 -10.16 -11.38 -4.65
C GLY A 74 -9.48 -10.74 -5.87
N VAL A 75 -9.99 -11.08 -7.06
CA VAL A 75 -9.52 -10.53 -8.35
C VAL A 75 -10.25 -9.25 -8.77
N SER A 76 -11.24 -8.80 -8.00
CA SER A 76 -12.05 -7.62 -8.31
C SER A 76 -11.29 -6.32 -8.05
N HIS A 77 -11.76 -5.25 -8.66
CA HIS A 77 -11.21 -3.91 -8.46
C HIS A 77 -11.49 -3.39 -7.05
N ILE A 78 -10.47 -2.81 -6.42
CA ILE A 78 -10.56 -2.19 -5.10
C ILE A 78 -10.79 -0.68 -5.27
N ALA A 79 -12.04 -0.24 -5.06
CA ALA A 79 -12.41 1.17 -5.22
C ALA A 79 -12.03 2.05 -4.01
N LEU A 80 -11.99 1.48 -2.81
CA LEU A 80 -11.68 2.20 -1.58
C LEU A 80 -10.72 1.38 -0.71
N PRO A 81 -9.85 2.06 0.07
CA PRO A 81 -9.01 1.37 1.03
C PRO A 81 -9.81 0.68 2.14
N ALA A 82 -9.16 -0.25 2.83
CA ALA A 82 -9.72 -0.91 4.00
C ALA A 82 -10.03 0.10 5.11
N THR A 83 -10.93 -0.29 6.01
CA THR A 83 -11.34 0.53 7.14
C THR A 83 -10.71 0.03 8.44
N GLU A 84 -10.39 0.95 9.33
CA GLU A 84 -10.03 0.68 10.71
C GLU A 84 -11.15 1.08 11.67
N LEU A 85 -11.29 0.34 12.76
CA LEU A 85 -12.18 0.69 13.86
C LEU A 85 -11.47 1.67 14.79
N TYR A 86 -12.02 2.87 14.91
CA TYR A 86 -11.48 3.93 15.74
C TYR A 86 -12.49 4.33 16.83
N LEU A 87 -12.00 4.41 18.08
CA LEU A 87 -12.78 4.97 19.20
C LEU A 87 -12.50 6.47 19.32
N LYS A 88 -13.51 7.29 19.01
CA LYS A 88 -13.38 8.74 19.13
C LYS A 88 -13.39 9.15 20.61
N TYR A 89 -12.33 9.84 21.02
CA TYR A 89 -12.21 10.37 22.39
C TYR A 89 -13.45 11.18 22.79
N GLY A 90 -14.01 10.87 23.97
CA GLY A 90 -15.25 11.47 24.46
C GLY A 90 -16.54 10.79 23.97
N THR A 91 -16.45 9.68 23.22
CA THR A 91 -17.61 8.87 22.81
C THR A 91 -17.37 7.39 23.07
N PHE A 92 -18.42 6.64 23.38
CA PHE A 92 -18.37 5.17 23.57
C PHE A 92 -18.72 4.40 22.29
N GLN A 93 -18.63 5.05 21.12
CA GLN A 93 -19.02 4.46 19.84
C GLN A 93 -17.79 4.24 18.97
N LEU A 94 -17.61 3.00 18.52
CA LEU A 94 -16.63 2.66 17.48
C LEU A 94 -17.12 3.20 16.13
N VAL A 95 -16.21 3.80 15.38
CA VAL A 95 -16.48 4.35 14.05
C VAL A 95 -15.51 3.72 13.07
N GLU A 96 -16.03 3.26 11.93
CA GLU A 96 -15.21 2.79 10.82
C GLU A 96 -14.72 3.98 10.00
N ARG A 97 -13.41 4.00 9.69
CA ARG A 97 -12.80 5.02 8.84
C ARG A 97 -11.80 4.37 7.91
N THR A 98 -11.68 4.87 6.68
CA THR A 98 -10.60 4.44 5.79
C THR A 98 -9.27 4.81 6.39
N TYR A 99 -8.28 3.94 6.19
CA TYR A 99 -6.90 4.22 6.57
C TYR A 99 -6.43 5.56 5.98
N ALA A 100 -5.76 6.34 6.82
CA ALA A 100 -5.22 7.64 6.43
C ALA A 100 -4.04 7.49 5.45
N ILE A 101 -3.82 8.52 4.64
CA ILE A 101 -2.59 8.63 3.84
C ILE A 101 -1.41 8.86 4.80
N PRO A 102 -0.27 8.15 4.64
CA PRO A 102 0.91 8.37 5.44
C PRO A 102 1.41 9.81 5.31
N ASN A 103 1.88 10.39 6.41
CA ASN A 103 2.54 11.70 6.37
C ASN A 103 3.98 11.54 5.85
N PHE A 104 4.11 11.29 4.55
CA PHE A 104 5.39 11.16 3.86
C PHE A 104 6.14 12.49 3.78
N THR A 105 7.45 12.43 3.90
CA THR A 105 8.36 13.50 3.46
C THR A 105 8.45 13.56 1.94
N GLU A 106 8.93 14.67 1.37
CA GLU A 106 9.05 14.82 -0.09
C GLU A 106 9.93 13.73 -0.73
N GLU A 107 11.01 13.33 -0.06
CA GLU A 107 11.88 12.24 -0.51
C GLU A 107 11.14 10.89 -0.58
N GLU A 108 10.34 10.60 0.44
CA GLU A 108 9.53 9.39 0.54
C GLU A 108 8.42 9.37 -0.52
N ILE A 109 7.73 10.50 -0.73
CA ILE A 109 6.74 10.65 -1.81
C ILE A 109 7.38 10.35 -3.16
N SER A 110 8.56 10.92 -3.44
CA SER A 110 9.28 10.68 -4.69
C SER A 110 9.57 9.19 -4.90
N LEU A 111 9.97 8.49 -3.84
CA LEU A 111 10.29 7.06 -3.89
C LEU A 111 9.04 6.22 -4.19
N VAL A 112 7.91 6.48 -3.51
CA VAL A 112 6.65 5.79 -3.77
C VAL A 112 6.13 6.08 -5.17
N GLN A 113 6.19 7.34 -5.61
CA GLN A 113 5.78 7.72 -6.97
C GLN A 113 6.62 7.03 -8.04
N GLN A 114 7.94 6.89 -7.84
CA GLN A 114 8.78 6.11 -8.75
C GLN A 114 8.36 4.64 -8.83
N ALA A 115 7.91 4.05 -7.71
CA ALA A 115 7.37 2.68 -7.71
C ALA A 115 6.06 2.59 -8.52
N LEU A 116 5.16 3.55 -8.33
CA LEU A 116 3.91 3.66 -9.08
C LEU A 116 4.13 3.87 -10.58
N THR A 117 5.02 4.78 -10.97
CA THR A 117 5.35 5.02 -12.39
C THR A 117 5.93 3.76 -13.04
N HIS A 118 6.83 3.06 -12.35
CA HIS A 118 7.39 1.82 -12.86
C HIS A 118 6.31 0.75 -13.05
N TYR A 119 5.39 0.61 -12.10
CA TYR A 119 4.27 -0.31 -12.20
C TYR A 119 3.33 0.02 -13.36
N ARG A 120 2.96 1.30 -13.52
CA ARG A 120 2.15 1.77 -14.66
C ARG A 120 2.82 1.46 -16.00
N TYR A 121 4.14 1.67 -16.10
CA TYR A 121 4.89 1.31 -17.30
C TYR A 121 4.86 -0.20 -17.59
N GLN A 122 5.02 -1.04 -16.56
CA GLN A 122 4.93 -2.50 -16.71
C GLN A 122 3.55 -2.94 -17.21
N LEU A 123 2.47 -2.35 -16.70
CA LEU A 123 1.11 -2.62 -17.17
C LEU A 123 0.94 -2.28 -18.65
N LEU A 124 1.40 -1.09 -19.06
CA LEU A 124 1.34 -0.67 -20.46
C LEU A 124 2.15 -1.58 -21.39
N SER A 125 3.34 -2.01 -20.94
CA SER A 125 4.21 -2.89 -21.72
C SER A 125 3.64 -4.30 -21.92
N LYS A 126 2.80 -4.79 -21.01
CA LYS A 126 2.11 -6.08 -21.13
C LYS A 126 0.84 -6.00 -21.99
N ALA A 127 0.33 -4.80 -22.22
CA ALA A 127 -0.87 -4.56 -23.02
C ALA A 127 -0.59 -4.27 -24.51
N SER A 128 0.68 -4.08 -24.88
CA SER A 128 1.15 -3.91 -26.27
C SER A 128 1.58 -5.25 -26.87
#